data_AF-A0A8J5MIH1-F1
#
_entry.id   AF-A0A8J5MIH1-F1
#
_cell.length_a   1.000
_cell.length_b   1.000
_cell.length_c   1.000
_cell.angle_alpha   90.00
_cell.angle_beta   90.00
_cell.angle_gamma   90.00
#
_symmetry.space_group_name_H-M   'P 1'
#
loop_
_entity.id
_entity.type
_entity.pdbx_description
1 polymer ?
#
loop_
_entity_poly.entity_id
_entity_poly.type
_entity_poly.pdbx_seq_one_letter_code
_entity_poly.pdbx_strand_id
1 'polypeptide(L)'
;MQDTEMTSAEEKDEEMLVQREDSGASGGGERQIQIHPLVIVNITDHQTRQKCNSQLSQTEAPQVIGALFGIQKGLEVDVYDSFEMKYDVVNGEIQIDKDFLTSRIQQFSQVFPGFELLGWYTVGAKALPSDLAVHRVVMEFNESPLFMILDPESKGPSTKKKLPISLFESELHMLNGVPKMIFVKAPFKIETSETEGIAIDHISKIAPIGDASKSSLHPYLGNVRDAVKMLDRQVDVLLRFLQAMKNGEAPLDHNLLRHISSICNQLPAMKSEHFDAAFTQEYNDALLVSYLATLTKGATNANTVVDRFTTTQERHHQRGTLL
;
A
#
# COMPACT_ATOMS: atom_id res chain seq x y z
N MET A 1 14.97 49.17 -9.05
CA MET A 1 15.80 48.04 -8.57
C MET A 1 15.31 47.50 -7.22
N GLN A 2 14.64 48.29 -6.36
CA GLN A 2 14.00 47.77 -5.14
C GLN A 2 12.65 47.06 -5.38
N ASP A 3 11.87 47.47 -6.37
CA ASP A 3 10.55 46.85 -6.63
C ASP A 3 10.63 45.42 -7.18
N THR A 4 11.76 45.04 -7.81
CA THR A 4 11.96 43.69 -8.37
C THR A 4 12.44 42.67 -7.32
N GLU A 5 13.05 43.15 -6.24
CA GLU A 5 13.45 42.29 -5.10
C GLU A 5 12.28 42.02 -4.15
N MET A 6 11.32 42.95 -4.03
CA MET A 6 10.11 42.76 -3.21
C MET A 6 9.15 41.73 -3.82
N THR A 7 8.92 41.77 -5.14
CA THR A 7 8.04 40.79 -5.82
C THR A 7 8.61 39.37 -5.81
N SER A 8 9.94 39.22 -5.87
CA SER A 8 10.59 37.90 -5.79
C SER A 8 10.69 37.32 -4.37
N ALA A 9 10.55 38.17 -3.33
CA ALA A 9 10.41 37.73 -1.95
C ALA A 9 8.98 37.31 -1.63
N GLU A 10 7.97 38.04 -2.15
CA GLU A 10 6.55 37.67 -2.01
C GLU A 10 6.19 36.40 -2.78
N GLU A 11 6.71 36.20 -4.00
CA GLU A 11 6.54 34.93 -4.76
C GLU A 11 7.18 33.73 -4.04
N LYS A 12 8.33 33.93 -3.37
CA LYS A 12 8.99 32.89 -2.57
C LYS A 12 8.22 32.54 -1.29
N ASP A 13 7.54 33.51 -0.68
CA ASP A 13 6.63 33.27 0.46
C ASP A 13 5.32 32.62 0.02
N GLU A 14 4.82 32.89 -1.19
CA GLU A 14 3.66 32.20 -1.77
C GLU A 14 3.95 30.75 -2.18
N GLU A 15 5.14 30.46 -2.72
CA GLU A 15 5.59 29.07 -2.95
C GLU A 15 5.79 28.30 -1.63
N MET A 16 6.07 28.98 -0.52
CA MET A 16 6.26 28.38 0.80
C MET A 16 4.97 27.97 1.51
N LEU A 17 3.79 28.34 1.00
CA LEU A 17 2.49 28.12 1.68
C LEU A 17 1.55 27.15 0.94
N VAL A 18 2.06 26.35 0.00
CA VAL A 18 1.23 25.33 -0.67
C VAL A 18 0.96 24.12 0.23
N GLN A 19 1.88 23.81 1.15
CA GLN A 19 1.82 22.61 1.98
C GLN A 19 2.26 22.86 3.42
N ARG A 20 1.54 22.31 4.40
CA ARG A 20 1.92 22.32 5.82
C ARG A 20 2.33 20.94 6.28
N GLU A 21 3.46 20.85 6.99
CA GLU A 21 3.82 19.63 7.71
C GLU A 21 3.09 19.59 9.05
N ASP A 22 2.36 18.50 9.27
CA ASP A 22 1.72 18.05 10.51
C ASP A 22 1.59 19.13 11.59
N SER A 23 0.48 19.88 11.56
CA SER A 23 0.05 20.58 12.76
C SER A 23 -0.57 19.54 13.69
N GLY A 24 0.14 19.17 14.77
CA GLY A 24 -0.35 18.34 15.87
C GLY A 24 -1.55 18.91 16.65
N ALA A 25 -2.41 19.71 15.99
CA ALA A 25 -3.74 20.02 16.42
C ALA A 25 -4.66 18.88 15.98
N SER A 26 -4.79 17.88 16.86
CA SER A 26 -5.87 16.91 16.82
C SER A 26 -7.20 17.64 17.03
N GLY A 27 -7.75 18.17 15.93
CA GLY A 27 -9.15 18.58 15.81
C GLY A 27 -9.96 17.38 15.34
N GLY A 28 -11.00 17.01 16.10
CA GLY A 28 -11.76 15.77 15.88
C GLY A 28 -12.34 15.66 14.46
N GLY A 29 -11.97 14.57 13.77
CA GLY A 29 -12.42 14.27 12.41
C GLY A 29 -11.39 13.61 11.49
N GLU A 30 -10.26 13.13 12.02
CA GLU A 30 -9.20 12.51 11.22
C GLU A 30 -9.72 11.30 10.43
N ARG A 31 -9.61 11.36 9.09
CA ARG A 31 -9.99 10.26 8.22
C ARG A 31 -8.99 9.13 8.33
N GLN A 32 -9.50 7.91 8.45
CA GLN A 32 -8.67 6.71 8.39
C GLN A 32 -8.50 6.32 6.94
N ILE A 33 -7.35 6.68 6.36
CA ILE A 33 -7.10 6.46 4.94
C ILE A 33 -6.26 5.20 4.76
N GLN A 34 -6.80 4.27 3.99
CA GLN A 34 -6.17 3.00 3.65
C GLN A 34 -5.91 2.96 2.14
N ILE A 35 -4.68 2.63 1.75
CA ILE A 35 -4.29 2.57 0.34
C ILE A 35 -3.92 1.13 0.01
N HIS A 36 -4.59 0.60 -1.01
CA HIS A 36 -4.28 -0.71 -1.57
C HIS A 36 -3.02 -0.65 -2.45
N PRO A 37 -2.14 -1.67 -2.39
CA PRO A 37 -0.90 -1.69 -3.16
C PRO A 37 -1.10 -1.64 -4.67
N LEU A 38 -2.24 -2.10 -5.18
CA LEU A 38 -2.57 -2.02 -6.61
C LEU A 38 -2.49 -0.58 -7.14
N VAL A 39 -2.95 0.39 -6.34
CA VAL A 39 -2.86 1.82 -6.67
C VAL A 39 -1.41 2.22 -6.93
N ILE A 40 -0.50 1.82 -6.05
CA ILE A 40 0.93 2.15 -6.16
C ILE A 40 1.52 1.54 -7.44
N VAL A 41 1.20 0.27 -7.71
CA VAL A 41 1.63 -0.42 -8.91
C VAL A 41 1.13 0.30 -10.16
N ASN A 42 -0.15 0.67 -10.22
CA ASN A 42 -0.75 1.39 -11.35
C ASN A 42 -0.08 2.76 -11.58
N ILE A 43 0.18 3.54 -10.53
CA ILE A 43 0.87 4.84 -10.63
C ILE A 43 2.28 4.65 -11.20
N THR A 44 3.02 3.64 -10.70
CA THR A 44 4.39 3.37 -11.17
C THR A 44 4.43 2.83 -12.61
N ASP A 45 3.45 2.01 -13.00
CA ASP A 45 3.28 1.55 -14.39
C ASP A 45 2.98 2.73 -15.32
N HIS A 46 2.02 3.59 -14.93
CA HIS A 46 1.66 4.78 -15.70
C HIS A 46 2.87 5.69 -15.90
N GLN A 47 3.65 5.96 -14.85
CA GLN A 47 4.88 6.74 -14.97
C GLN A 47 5.92 6.09 -15.90
N THR A 48 6.13 4.78 -15.76
CA THR A 48 7.12 4.05 -16.54
C THR A 48 6.75 4.07 -18.02
N ARG A 49 5.48 3.82 -18.35
CA ARG A 49 4.95 3.92 -19.72
C ARG A 49 5.16 5.30 -20.32
N GLN A 50 4.82 6.36 -19.60
CA GLN A 50 4.96 7.73 -20.11
C GLN A 50 6.43 8.08 -20.37
N LYS A 51 7.34 7.70 -19.47
CA LYS A 51 8.78 7.88 -19.65
C LYS A 51 9.31 7.11 -20.86
N CYS A 52 8.88 5.86 -21.06
CA CYS A 52 9.30 5.08 -22.23
C CYS A 52 8.78 5.69 -23.54
N ASN A 53 7.52 6.13 -23.57
CA ASN A 53 6.95 6.77 -24.75
C ASN A 53 7.65 8.10 -25.09
N SER A 54 7.94 8.93 -24.08
CA SER A 54 8.61 10.22 -24.30
C SER A 54 10.05 10.03 -24.80
N GLN A 55 10.76 9.00 -24.30
CA GLN A 55 12.09 8.61 -24.79
C GLN A 55 12.06 8.18 -26.26
N LEU A 56 11.05 7.42 -26.68
CA LEU A 56 10.86 7.00 -28.08
C LEU A 56 10.53 8.20 -28.98
N SER A 57 9.72 9.13 -28.49
CA SER A 57 9.27 10.30 -29.25
C SER A 57 10.20 11.53 -29.15
N GLN A 58 11.31 11.45 -28.40
CA GLN A 58 12.22 12.57 -28.12
C GLN A 58 11.51 13.85 -27.62
N THR A 59 10.46 13.67 -26.84
CA THR A 59 9.68 14.77 -26.24
C THR A 59 9.86 14.76 -24.73
N GLU A 60 9.63 15.91 -24.07
CA GLU A 60 9.56 15.95 -22.62
C GLU A 60 8.41 15.09 -22.13
N ALA A 61 8.64 14.32 -21.07
CA ALA A 61 7.62 13.44 -20.52
C ALA A 61 6.48 14.30 -19.92
N PRO A 62 5.23 14.11 -20.35
CA PRO A 62 4.11 14.85 -19.77
C PRO A 62 3.93 14.47 -18.29
N GLN A 63 3.42 15.41 -17.48
CA GLN A 63 3.14 15.17 -16.07
C GLN A 63 2.15 14.02 -15.93
N VAL A 64 2.43 13.07 -15.04
CA VAL A 64 1.53 11.93 -14.83
C VAL A 64 0.40 12.39 -13.92
N ILE A 65 -0.84 12.33 -14.40
CA ILE A 65 -2.05 12.69 -13.63
C ILE A 65 -3.08 11.58 -13.78
N GLY A 66 -3.68 11.18 -12.66
CA GLY A 66 -4.75 10.20 -12.67
C GLY A 66 -5.69 10.32 -11.49
N ALA A 67 -6.77 9.57 -11.55
CA ALA A 67 -7.83 9.54 -10.56
C ALA A 67 -7.63 8.38 -9.58
N LEU A 68 -8.03 8.59 -8.32
CA LEU A 68 -8.06 7.59 -7.27
C LEU A 68 -9.50 7.17 -7.01
N PHE A 69 -9.73 5.86 -6.92
CA PHE A 69 -11.05 5.27 -6.79
C PHE A 69 -11.10 4.29 -5.63
N GLY A 70 -12.25 4.23 -4.99
CA GLY A 70 -12.45 3.31 -3.88
C GLY A 70 -13.76 3.57 -3.16
N ILE A 71 -13.80 3.24 -1.87
CA ILE A 71 -15.02 3.28 -1.07
C ILE A 71 -14.79 4.21 0.12
N GLN A 72 -15.73 5.12 0.36
CA GLN A 72 -15.78 5.89 1.60
C GLN A 72 -16.94 5.44 2.48
N LYS A 73 -16.65 5.12 3.74
CA LYS A 73 -17.64 4.79 4.78
C LYS A 73 -17.45 5.74 5.95
N GLY A 74 -18.08 6.92 5.86
CA GLY A 74 -17.92 7.96 6.87
C GLY A 74 -16.50 8.51 6.89
N LEU A 75 -15.74 8.20 7.94
CA LEU A 75 -14.35 8.62 8.11
C LEU A 75 -13.33 7.57 7.61
N GLU A 76 -13.76 6.35 7.30
CA GLU A 76 -12.91 5.33 6.70
C GLU A 76 -12.90 5.50 5.18
N VAL A 77 -11.71 5.64 4.60
CA VAL A 77 -11.51 5.84 3.17
C VAL A 77 -10.56 4.77 2.65
N ASP A 78 -11.09 3.83 1.87
CA ASP A 78 -10.32 2.74 1.29
C ASP A 78 -10.08 3.00 -0.20
N VAL A 79 -8.83 3.31 -0.57
CA VAL A 79 -8.40 3.56 -1.95
C VAL A 79 -7.98 2.24 -2.59
N TYR A 80 -8.83 1.68 -3.44
CA TYR A 80 -8.66 0.36 -4.05
C TYR A 80 -7.94 0.38 -5.40
N ASP A 81 -8.26 1.36 -6.24
CA ASP A 81 -7.81 1.38 -7.63
C ASP A 81 -7.51 2.81 -8.11
N SER A 82 -6.86 2.92 -9.26
CA SER A 82 -6.54 4.19 -9.88
C SER A 82 -6.47 4.06 -11.40
N PHE A 83 -6.79 5.14 -12.11
CA PHE A 83 -6.71 5.19 -13.57
C PHE A 83 -6.14 6.50 -14.08
N GLU A 84 -5.63 6.49 -15.31
CA GLU A 84 -5.06 7.67 -15.97
C GLU A 84 -6.15 8.67 -16.40
N MET A 85 -5.92 9.96 -16.12
CA MET A 85 -6.83 11.03 -16.56
C MET A 85 -6.32 11.63 -17.86
N LYS A 86 -7.25 12.03 -18.72
CA LYS A 86 -6.94 12.80 -19.93
C LYS A 86 -6.95 14.28 -19.58
N TYR A 87 -5.89 14.98 -19.98
CA TYR A 87 -5.76 16.42 -19.80
C TYR A 87 -5.04 17.03 -21.00
N ASP A 88 -5.28 18.31 -21.22
CA ASP A 88 -4.59 19.14 -22.20
C ASP A 88 -3.84 20.27 -21.48
N VAL A 89 -2.70 20.69 -22.02
CA VAL A 89 -1.94 21.83 -21.49
C VAL A 89 -2.20 23.03 -22.40
N VAL A 90 -2.98 23.98 -21.91
CA VAL A 90 -3.34 25.20 -22.65
C VAL A 90 -2.74 26.39 -21.91
N ASN A 91 -1.89 27.17 -22.57
CA ASN A 91 -1.19 28.32 -21.98
C ASN A 91 -0.35 28.00 -20.72
N GLY A 92 0.14 26.76 -20.60
CA GLY A 92 0.90 26.30 -19.43
C GLY A 92 0.04 25.86 -18.24
N GLU A 93 -1.30 25.93 -18.36
CA GLU A 93 -2.23 25.40 -17.36
C GLU A 93 -2.77 24.03 -17.76
N ILE A 94 -2.93 23.16 -16.77
CA ILE A 94 -3.43 21.80 -16.95
C ILE A 94 -4.96 21.83 -16.93
N GLN A 95 -5.60 21.52 -18.05
CA GLN A 95 -7.04 21.41 -18.18
C GLN A 95 -7.46 19.94 -18.28
N ILE A 96 -8.18 19.46 -17.27
CA ILE A 96 -8.71 18.10 -17.24
C ILE A 96 -9.93 17.99 -18.16
N ASP A 97 -9.98 16.93 -18.96
CA ASP A 97 -11.15 16.57 -19.76
C ASP A 97 -12.28 16.03 -18.85
N LYS A 98 -13.23 16.91 -18.51
CA LYS A 98 -14.36 16.60 -17.63
C LYS A 98 -15.31 15.55 -18.21
N ASP A 99 -15.47 15.54 -19.54
CA ASP A 99 -16.35 14.58 -20.21
C ASP A 99 -15.75 13.17 -20.17
N PHE A 100 -14.44 13.07 -20.40
CA PHE A 100 -13.71 11.82 -20.23
C PHE A 100 -13.80 11.31 -18.79
N LEU A 101 -13.55 12.19 -17.80
CA LEU A 101 -13.62 11.81 -16.39
C LEU A 101 -15.02 11.32 -16.01
N THR A 102 -16.07 12.05 -16.39
CA THR A 102 -17.46 11.67 -16.11
C THR A 102 -17.82 10.32 -16.73
N SER A 103 -17.43 10.09 -17.98
CA SER A 103 -17.64 8.82 -18.67
C SER A 103 -16.91 7.67 -17.97
N ARG A 104 -15.66 7.90 -17.53
CA ARG A 104 -14.88 6.90 -16.78
C ARG A 104 -15.48 6.59 -15.42
N ILE A 105 -15.90 7.61 -14.66
CA ILE A 105 -16.59 7.42 -13.38
C ILE A 105 -17.82 6.51 -13.59
N GLN A 106 -18.64 6.79 -14.60
CA GLN A 106 -19.83 5.98 -14.90
C GLN A 106 -19.49 4.53 -15.25
N GLN A 107 -18.44 4.30 -16.05
CA GLN A 107 -17.98 2.94 -16.40
C GLN A 107 -17.50 2.17 -15.16
N PHE A 108 -16.73 2.82 -14.29
CA PHE A 108 -16.27 2.20 -13.05
C PHE A 108 -17.42 1.87 -12.11
N SER A 109 -18.39 2.79 -11.92
CA SER A 109 -19.57 2.54 -11.10
C SER A 109 -20.47 1.41 -11.63
N GLN A 110 -20.42 1.10 -12.94
CA GLN A 110 -21.14 -0.05 -13.51
C GLN A 110 -20.50 -1.39 -13.14
N VAL A 111 -19.17 -1.46 -13.10
CA VAL A 111 -18.42 -2.69 -12.80
C VAL A 111 -18.26 -2.89 -11.29
N PHE A 112 -18.06 -1.80 -10.56
CA PHE A 112 -17.82 -1.79 -9.12
C PHE A 112 -18.87 -0.92 -8.40
N PRO A 113 -20.02 -1.49 -8.03
CA PRO A 113 -21.06 -0.77 -7.29
C PRO A 113 -20.52 -0.25 -5.96
N GLY A 114 -20.82 1.01 -5.64
CA GLY A 114 -20.37 1.66 -4.41
C GLY A 114 -18.95 2.24 -4.45
N PHE A 115 -18.23 2.08 -5.57
CA PHE A 115 -16.99 2.80 -5.80
C PHE A 115 -17.27 4.22 -6.28
N GLU A 116 -16.52 5.16 -5.74
CA GLU A 116 -16.59 6.57 -6.10
C GLU A 116 -15.19 7.15 -6.30
N LEU A 117 -15.16 8.34 -6.91
CA LEU A 117 -13.93 9.10 -7.08
C LEU A 117 -13.52 9.66 -5.72
N LEU A 118 -12.42 9.17 -5.16
CA LEU A 118 -11.91 9.59 -3.86
C LEU A 118 -10.90 10.73 -3.95
N GLY A 119 -10.26 10.89 -5.11
CA GLY A 119 -9.20 11.87 -5.26
C GLY A 119 -8.42 11.73 -6.55
N TRP A 120 -7.20 12.24 -6.55
CA TRP A 120 -6.32 12.20 -7.70
C TRP A 120 -4.86 12.06 -7.27
N TYR A 121 -4.02 11.62 -8.20
CA TYR A 121 -2.59 11.46 -7.97
C TYR A 121 -1.77 12.17 -9.04
N THR A 122 -0.56 12.55 -8.65
CA THR A 122 0.50 12.95 -9.57
C THR A 122 1.84 12.38 -9.13
N VAL A 123 2.86 12.61 -9.95
CA VAL A 123 4.21 12.11 -9.73
C VAL A 123 5.17 13.30 -9.72
N GLY A 124 5.87 13.49 -8.60
CA GLY A 124 6.74 14.64 -8.39
C GLY A 124 7.33 14.65 -6.99
N ALA A 125 8.24 15.58 -6.71
CA ALA A 125 8.90 15.69 -5.41
C ALA A 125 8.04 16.43 -4.37
N LYS A 126 7.25 17.41 -4.79
CA LYS A 126 6.46 18.31 -3.93
C LYS A 126 5.20 18.78 -4.65
N ALA A 127 4.20 19.20 -3.88
CA ALA A 127 3.00 19.87 -4.39
C ALA A 127 3.36 21.22 -5.04
N LEU A 128 2.84 21.47 -6.23
CA LEU A 128 3.03 22.68 -7.02
C LEU A 128 1.76 23.56 -7.00
N PRO A 129 1.86 24.87 -7.23
CA PRO A 129 0.69 25.74 -7.39
C PRO A 129 -0.25 25.30 -8.53
N SER A 130 0.30 24.71 -9.59
CA SER A 130 -0.48 24.11 -10.69
C SER A 130 -1.39 22.97 -10.22
N ASP A 131 -0.98 22.24 -9.18
CA ASP A 131 -1.76 21.13 -8.63
C ASP A 131 -3.03 21.63 -7.93
N LEU A 132 -3.04 22.86 -7.40
CA LEU A 132 -4.25 23.47 -6.84
C LEU A 132 -5.30 23.73 -7.92
N ALA A 133 -4.89 24.09 -9.15
CA ALA A 133 -5.83 24.27 -10.26
C ALA A 133 -6.49 22.93 -10.64
N VAL A 134 -5.70 21.86 -10.73
CA VAL A 134 -6.19 20.49 -10.99
C VAL A 134 -7.12 20.03 -9.85
N HIS A 135 -6.72 20.25 -8.60
CA HIS A 135 -7.51 19.86 -7.43
C HIS A 135 -8.87 20.56 -7.37
N ARG A 136 -8.97 21.84 -7.77
CA ARG A 136 -10.26 22.55 -7.87
C ARG A 136 -11.21 21.94 -8.88
N VAL A 137 -10.70 21.40 -9.99
CA VAL A 137 -11.53 20.70 -10.98
C VAL A 137 -12.04 19.38 -10.41
N VAL A 138 -11.19 18.62 -9.72
CA VAL A 138 -11.58 17.36 -9.07
C VAL A 138 -12.61 17.60 -7.95
N MET A 139 -12.53 18.76 -7.27
CA MET A 139 -13.51 19.15 -6.27
C MET A 139 -14.95 19.30 -6.79
N GLU A 140 -15.14 19.51 -8.10
CA GLU A 140 -16.47 19.54 -8.69
C GLU A 140 -17.15 18.15 -8.67
N PHE A 141 -16.36 17.08 -8.52
CA PHE A 141 -16.82 15.69 -8.50
C PHE A 141 -16.85 15.10 -7.08
N ASN A 142 -15.95 15.54 -6.20
CA ASN A 142 -15.91 15.13 -4.79
C ASN A 142 -15.61 16.36 -3.92
N GLU A 143 -16.44 16.64 -2.91
CA GLU A 143 -16.31 17.83 -2.05
C GLU A 143 -14.98 17.90 -1.28
N SER A 144 -14.35 16.77 -1.02
CA SER A 144 -13.10 16.69 -0.25
C SER A 144 -12.20 15.57 -0.82
N PRO A 145 -11.59 15.81 -2.00
CA PRO A 145 -10.79 14.82 -2.69
C PRO A 145 -9.41 14.67 -2.05
N LEU A 146 -8.89 13.45 -2.04
CA LEU A 146 -7.52 13.17 -1.65
C LEU A 146 -6.56 13.58 -2.77
N PHE A 147 -5.38 14.08 -2.39
CA PHE A 147 -4.29 14.37 -3.33
C PHE A 147 -3.06 13.53 -2.97
N MET A 148 -2.65 12.65 -3.88
CA MET A 148 -1.48 11.78 -3.68
C MET A 148 -0.32 12.19 -4.58
N ILE A 149 0.88 12.25 -4.01
CA ILE A 149 2.13 12.46 -4.75
C ILE A 149 3.04 11.26 -4.53
N LEU A 150 3.50 10.67 -5.63
CA LEU A 150 4.57 9.68 -5.63
C LEU A 150 5.89 10.35 -6.06
N ASP A 151 6.93 10.26 -5.22
CA ASP A 151 8.26 10.78 -5.52
C ASP A 151 9.20 9.64 -5.99
N PRO A 152 9.46 9.50 -7.30
CA PRO A 152 10.31 8.45 -7.83
C PRO A 152 11.80 8.68 -7.51
N GLU A 153 12.19 9.92 -7.23
CA GLU A 153 13.58 10.34 -7.06
C GLU A 153 13.98 10.52 -5.59
N SER A 154 13.07 10.19 -4.68
CA SER A 154 13.27 10.25 -3.23
C SER A 154 14.42 9.35 -2.77
N LYS A 155 15.65 9.85 -2.90
CA LYS A 155 16.87 9.23 -2.38
C LYS A 155 17.05 9.64 -0.93
N GLY A 156 16.15 9.17 -0.06
CA GLY A 156 16.34 9.33 1.38
C GLY A 156 17.63 8.63 1.83
N PRO A 157 18.41 9.22 2.77
CA PRO A 157 19.65 8.63 3.30
C PRO A 157 19.44 7.30 4.06
N SER A 158 18.19 6.88 4.23
CA SER A 158 17.79 5.62 4.86
C SER A 158 16.81 4.85 3.95
N THR A 159 17.30 4.31 2.85
CA THR A 159 16.56 3.62 1.77
C THR A 159 15.89 2.29 2.19
N LYS A 160 15.47 2.14 3.44
CA LYS A 160 14.85 0.92 4.00
C LYS A 160 13.57 1.13 4.80
N LYS A 161 13.02 2.35 4.96
CA LYS A 161 11.95 2.55 5.96
C LYS A 161 10.70 3.34 5.58
N LYS A 162 10.68 4.18 4.54
CA LYS A 162 9.46 4.92 4.20
C LYS A 162 9.19 4.87 2.70
N LEU A 163 7.97 4.49 2.34
CA LEU A 163 7.47 4.50 0.98
C LEU A 163 7.42 5.97 0.49
N PRO A 164 7.89 6.30 -0.73
CA PRO A 164 7.99 7.68 -1.19
C PRO A 164 6.64 8.20 -1.70
N ILE A 165 5.62 8.10 -0.84
CA ILE A 165 4.27 8.57 -1.11
C ILE A 165 3.92 9.59 -0.03
N SER A 166 3.39 10.72 -0.48
CA SER A 166 2.77 11.74 0.37
C SER A 166 1.31 11.86 -0.01
N LEU A 167 0.45 11.87 0.99
CA LEU A 167 -0.98 12.07 0.83
C LEU A 167 -1.37 13.40 1.47
N PHE A 168 -2.28 14.11 0.82
CA PHE A 168 -2.72 15.42 1.25
C PHE A 168 -4.25 15.53 1.20
N GLU A 169 -4.79 16.27 2.15
CA GLU A 169 -6.16 16.78 2.14
C GLU A 169 -6.13 18.29 1.89
N SER A 170 -7.22 18.85 1.39
CA SER A 170 -7.35 20.29 1.21
C SER A 170 -8.07 20.94 2.39
N GLU A 171 -7.46 21.98 2.93
CA GLU A 171 -8.06 22.83 3.96
C GLU A 171 -8.10 24.28 3.51
N LEU A 172 -9.17 24.97 3.87
CA LEU A 172 -9.35 26.39 3.57
C LEU A 172 -8.86 27.23 4.75
N HIS A 173 -7.75 27.92 4.55
CA HIS A 173 -7.12 28.76 5.56
C HIS A 173 -7.28 30.25 5.22
N MET A 174 -7.49 31.07 6.24
CA MET A 174 -7.50 32.53 6.11
C MET A 174 -6.06 33.05 6.20
N LEU A 175 -5.46 33.35 5.05
CA LEU A 175 -4.13 33.96 4.95
C LEU A 175 -4.32 35.43 4.58
N ASN A 176 -3.88 36.35 5.45
CA ASN A 176 -3.99 37.79 5.26
C ASN A 176 -5.43 38.28 4.95
N GLY A 177 -6.44 37.61 5.53
CA GLY A 177 -7.86 37.95 5.33
C GLY A 177 -8.47 37.40 4.03
N VAL A 178 -7.70 36.68 3.20
CA VAL A 178 -8.19 36.02 1.99
C VAL A 178 -8.24 34.50 2.23
N PRO A 179 -9.37 33.84 1.94
CA PRO A 179 -9.45 32.38 2.01
C PRO A 179 -8.59 31.76 0.89
N LYS A 180 -7.52 31.08 1.28
CA LYS A 180 -6.66 30.30 0.38
C LYS A 180 -6.74 28.82 0.74
N MET A 181 -6.82 27.99 -0.29
CA MET A 181 -6.77 26.53 -0.16
C MET A 181 -5.32 26.09 -0.06
N ILE A 182 -5.03 25.26 0.94
CA ILE A 182 -3.69 24.69 1.16
C ILE A 182 -3.79 23.18 1.30
N PHE A 183 -2.70 22.48 0.99
CA PHE A 183 -2.59 21.05 1.20
C PHE A 183 -2.03 20.74 2.59
N VAL A 184 -2.71 19.88 3.34
CA VAL A 184 -2.28 19.40 4.65
C VAL A 184 -1.95 17.93 4.52
N LYS A 185 -0.76 17.51 4.98
CA LYS A 185 -0.35 16.10 4.91
C LYS A 185 -1.28 15.25 5.77
N ALA A 186 -1.87 14.22 5.16
CA ALA A 186 -2.73 13.26 5.85
C ALA A 186 -1.96 11.95 6.10
N PRO A 187 -2.09 11.35 7.29
CA PRO A 187 -1.53 10.02 7.54
C PRO A 187 -2.35 8.97 6.78
N PHE A 188 -1.66 7.92 6.34
CA PHE A 188 -2.28 6.81 5.64
C PHE A 188 -1.67 5.48 6.10
N LYS A 189 -2.43 4.41 5.91
CA LYS A 189 -2.00 3.04 6.12
C LYS A 189 -2.02 2.29 4.79
N ILE A 190 -1.07 1.40 4.58
CA ILE A 190 -1.17 0.43 3.48
C ILE A 190 -1.96 -0.75 3.99
N GLU A 191 -3.11 -1.00 3.37
CA GLU A 191 -3.93 -2.19 3.64
C GLU A 191 -3.81 -3.14 2.46
N THR A 192 -3.62 -4.42 2.74
CA THR A 192 -3.49 -5.45 1.72
C THR A 192 -4.58 -6.48 1.93
N SER A 193 -5.41 -6.72 0.91
CA SER A 193 -6.27 -7.91 0.89
C SER A 193 -5.42 -9.18 0.95
N GLU A 194 -5.96 -10.31 1.41
CA GLU A 194 -5.24 -11.58 1.46
C GLU A 194 -4.71 -11.98 0.07
N THR A 195 -5.53 -11.79 -0.97
CA THR A 195 -5.15 -12.10 -2.35
C THR A 195 -4.05 -11.19 -2.87
N GLU A 196 -4.13 -9.88 -2.58
CA GLU A 196 -3.08 -8.91 -2.92
C GLU A 196 -1.79 -9.21 -2.16
N GLY A 197 -1.89 -9.52 -0.87
CA GLY A 197 -0.75 -9.89 -0.03
C GLY A 197 0.02 -11.07 -0.60
N ILE A 198 -0.69 -12.12 -1.05
CA ILE A 198 -0.08 -13.27 -1.72
C ILE A 198 0.56 -12.86 -3.05
N ALA A 199 -0.12 -12.04 -3.86
CA ALA A 199 0.41 -11.60 -5.15
C ALA A 199 1.67 -10.74 -5.01
N ILE A 200 1.69 -9.81 -4.06
CA ILE A 200 2.84 -8.94 -3.77
C ILE A 200 3.98 -9.75 -3.18
N ASP A 201 3.69 -10.66 -2.25
CA ASP A 201 4.68 -11.58 -1.68
C ASP A 201 5.34 -12.39 -2.80
N HIS A 202 4.53 -12.92 -3.73
CA HIS A 202 5.02 -13.62 -4.90
C HIS A 202 5.92 -12.70 -5.75
N ILE A 203 5.44 -11.54 -6.19
CA ILE A 203 6.19 -10.56 -7.02
C ILE A 203 7.52 -10.16 -6.36
N SER A 204 7.51 -9.91 -5.06
CA SER A 204 8.70 -9.50 -4.29
C SER A 204 9.76 -10.61 -4.19
N LYS A 205 9.33 -11.88 -4.31
CA LYS A 205 10.17 -13.07 -4.21
C LYS A 205 10.57 -13.67 -5.56
N ILE A 206 10.11 -13.10 -6.68
CA ILE A 206 10.58 -13.49 -8.03
C ILE A 206 12.06 -13.07 -8.17
N ALA A 207 12.94 -13.86 -7.56
CA ALA A 207 14.26 -14.10 -8.09
C ALA A 207 14.09 -14.87 -9.42
N PRO A 208 14.98 -14.67 -10.41
CA PRO A 208 14.86 -15.30 -11.71
C PRO A 208 14.68 -16.82 -11.54
N ILE A 209 13.65 -17.32 -12.23
CA ILE A 209 13.09 -18.67 -12.19
C ILE A 209 14.20 -19.71 -12.01
N GLY A 210 14.24 -20.27 -10.81
CA GLY A 210 15.21 -21.27 -10.42
C GLY A 210 14.55 -22.27 -9.49
N ASP A 211 14.03 -23.33 -10.14
CA ASP A 211 13.74 -24.65 -9.61
C ASP A 211 12.32 -24.92 -9.06
N ALA A 212 11.58 -25.77 -9.77
CA ALA A 212 10.26 -26.31 -9.39
C ALA A 212 10.34 -27.28 -8.18
N SER A 213 11.53 -27.47 -7.61
CA SER A 213 11.79 -28.31 -6.43
C SER A 213 11.57 -27.60 -5.08
N LYS A 214 11.31 -26.29 -5.08
CA LYS A 214 11.16 -25.53 -3.82
C LYS A 214 9.79 -25.78 -3.20
N SER A 215 9.79 -26.43 -2.03
CA SER A 215 8.61 -26.66 -1.21
C SER A 215 7.86 -25.35 -0.91
N SER A 216 6.53 -25.37 -0.99
CA SER A 216 5.66 -24.27 -0.57
C SER A 216 5.82 -23.88 0.91
N LEU A 217 6.38 -24.77 1.74
CA LEU A 217 6.72 -24.48 3.14
C LEU A 217 7.93 -23.52 3.27
N HIS A 218 8.86 -23.56 2.33
CA HIS A 218 10.07 -22.73 2.38
C HIS A 218 9.77 -21.22 2.36
N PRO A 219 8.97 -20.68 1.43
CA PRO A 219 8.60 -19.27 1.44
C PRO A 219 7.76 -18.89 2.66
N TYR A 220 6.89 -19.79 3.15
CA TYR A 220 6.08 -19.54 4.35
C TYR A 220 6.95 -19.40 5.62
N LEU A 221 7.85 -20.36 5.86
CA LEU A 221 8.81 -20.27 6.98
C LEU A 221 9.77 -19.09 6.83
N GLY A 222 10.11 -18.72 5.60
CA GLY A 222 10.85 -17.50 5.28
C GLY A 222 10.13 -16.25 5.80
N ASN A 223 8.82 -16.13 5.52
CA ASN A 223 8.01 -15.00 5.97
C ASN A 223 7.89 -14.92 7.49
N VAL A 224 7.62 -16.06 8.16
CA VAL A 224 7.57 -16.11 9.62
C VAL A 224 8.92 -15.70 10.23
N ARG A 225 10.02 -16.23 9.69
CA ARG A 225 11.38 -15.85 10.12
C ARG A 225 11.64 -14.36 9.95
N ASP A 226 11.26 -13.79 8.81
CA ASP A 226 11.54 -12.39 8.49
C ASP A 226 10.68 -11.43 9.31
N ALA A 227 9.42 -11.80 9.59
CA ALA A 227 8.55 -11.10 10.53
C ALA A 227 9.12 -11.14 11.97
N VAL A 228 9.57 -12.31 12.44
CA VAL A 228 10.21 -12.43 13.76
C VAL A 228 11.50 -11.59 13.83
N LYS A 229 12.33 -11.62 12.79
CA LYS A 229 13.53 -10.76 12.71
C LYS A 229 13.20 -9.27 12.67
N MET A 230 12.09 -8.89 12.03
CA MET A 230 11.63 -7.50 12.03
C MET A 230 11.22 -7.07 13.44
N LEU A 231 10.45 -7.90 14.16
CA LEU A 231 10.06 -7.62 15.54
C LEU A 231 11.27 -7.54 16.47
N ASP A 232 12.20 -8.50 16.38
CA ASP A 232 13.45 -8.52 17.17
C ASP A 232 14.25 -7.23 17.00
N ARG A 233 14.43 -6.75 15.76
CA ARG A 233 15.08 -5.46 15.49
C ARG A 233 14.35 -4.27 16.10
N GLN A 234 13.02 -4.26 16.10
CA GLN A 234 12.24 -3.17 16.69
C GLN A 234 12.37 -3.15 18.21
N VAL A 235 12.32 -4.33 18.84
CA VAL A 235 12.53 -4.49 20.29
C VAL A 235 13.95 -4.09 20.69
N ASP A 236 14.96 -4.47 19.90
CA ASP A 236 16.36 -4.09 20.13
C ASP A 236 16.58 -2.58 20.02
N VAL A 237 16.00 -1.91 19.02
CA VAL A 237 16.04 -0.43 18.91
C VAL A 237 15.40 0.22 20.14
N LEU A 238 14.25 -0.29 20.58
CA LEU A 238 13.55 0.23 21.76
C LEU A 238 14.36 0.03 23.05
N LEU A 239 15.00 -1.14 23.20
CA LEU A 239 15.87 -1.44 24.35
C LEU A 239 17.08 -0.51 24.39
N ARG A 240 17.77 -0.33 23.26
CA ARG A 240 18.91 0.60 23.16
C ARG A 240 18.50 2.04 23.47
N PHE A 241 17.32 2.46 23.00
CA PHE A 241 16.79 3.78 23.27
C PHE A 241 16.50 3.99 24.77
N LEU A 242 15.90 3.00 25.45
CA LEU A 242 15.70 3.01 26.90
C LEU A 242 17.03 3.06 27.68
N GLN A 243 18.05 2.34 27.21
CA GLN A 243 19.40 2.36 27.81
C GLN A 243 20.06 3.73 27.65
N ALA A 244 19.97 4.34 26.46
CA ALA A 244 20.48 5.69 26.20
C ALA A 244 19.80 6.75 27.09
N MET A 245 18.48 6.67 27.28
CA MET A 245 17.75 7.55 28.20
C MET A 245 18.19 7.34 29.66
N LYS A 246 18.41 6.09 30.09
CA LYS A 246 18.91 5.79 31.45
C LYS A 246 20.32 6.37 31.68
N ASN A 247 21.17 6.36 30.65
CA ASN A 247 22.53 6.88 30.72
C ASN A 247 22.60 8.41 30.57
N GLY A 248 21.47 9.08 30.28
CA GLY A 248 21.41 10.53 30.11
C GLY A 248 21.82 11.04 28.73
N GLU A 249 21.96 10.16 27.74
CA GLU A 249 22.37 10.51 26.37
C GLU A 249 21.19 11.01 25.50
N ALA A 250 19.96 10.70 25.89
CA ALA A 250 18.73 11.06 25.18
C ALA A 250 17.73 11.78 26.12
N PRO A 251 16.90 12.71 25.60
CA PRO A 251 15.92 13.43 26.41
C PRO A 251 14.86 12.47 26.95
N LEU A 252 14.48 12.68 28.21
CA LEU A 252 13.52 11.82 28.90
C LEU A 252 12.08 12.21 28.53
N ASP A 253 11.47 11.43 27.64
CA ASP A 253 10.04 11.58 27.29
C ASP A 253 9.17 10.65 28.13
N HIS A 254 8.40 11.23 29.04
CA HIS A 254 7.49 10.50 29.92
C HIS A 254 6.29 9.87 29.20
N ASN A 255 5.82 10.43 28.08
CA ASN A 255 4.69 9.87 27.34
C ASN A 255 5.09 8.56 26.66
N LEU A 256 6.26 8.54 26.03
CA LEU A 256 6.81 7.35 25.40
C LEU A 256 7.07 6.24 26.44
N LEU A 257 7.64 6.57 27.61
CA LEU A 257 7.83 5.61 28.70
C LEU A 257 6.52 4.98 29.17
N ARG A 258 5.45 5.77 29.25
CA ARG A 258 4.11 5.28 29.62
C ARG A 258 3.56 4.32 28.56
N HIS A 259 3.70 4.65 27.27
CA HIS A 259 3.30 3.75 26.18
C HIS A 259 4.08 2.44 26.21
N ILE A 260 5.39 2.49 26.38
CA ILE A 260 6.24 1.30 26.48
C ILE A 260 5.82 0.43 27.68
N SER A 261 5.60 1.05 28.84
CA SER A 261 5.12 0.33 30.03
C SER A 261 3.76 -0.33 29.79
N SER A 262 2.84 0.36 29.09
CA SER A 262 1.55 -0.21 28.71
C SER A 262 1.72 -1.46 27.83
N ILE A 263 2.61 -1.41 26.84
CA ILE A 263 2.88 -2.55 25.96
C ILE A 263 3.46 -3.73 26.76
N CYS A 264 4.43 -3.48 27.64
CA CYS A 264 5.01 -4.53 28.49
C CYS A 264 3.96 -5.16 29.43
N ASN A 265 3.04 -4.35 29.97
CA ASN A 265 1.99 -4.83 30.87
C ASN A 265 0.86 -5.57 30.14
N GLN A 266 0.72 -5.38 28.83
CA GLN A 266 -0.21 -6.16 27.99
C GLN A 266 0.34 -7.56 27.67
N LEU A 267 1.62 -7.82 27.93
CA LEU A 267 2.20 -9.14 27.76
C LEU A 267 1.96 -9.99 29.01
N PRO A 268 1.50 -11.25 28.86
CA PRO A 268 1.17 -11.95 27.61
C PRO A 268 -0.25 -11.61 27.09
N ALA A 269 -0.36 -11.37 25.78
CA ALA A 269 -1.52 -10.76 25.12
C ALA A 269 -2.84 -11.55 25.27
N MET A 270 -2.78 -12.87 25.50
CA MET A 270 -3.96 -13.73 25.60
C MET A 270 -3.72 -14.83 26.64
N LYS A 271 -4.36 -14.68 27.81
CA LYS A 271 -4.45 -15.71 28.86
C LYS A 271 -5.91 -15.84 29.29
N SER A 272 -6.72 -16.44 28.43
CA SER A 272 -8.13 -16.72 28.72
C SER A 272 -8.38 -18.20 28.54
N GLU A 273 -9.06 -18.84 29.50
CA GLU A 273 -9.43 -20.26 29.39
C GLU A 273 -10.28 -20.53 28.14
N HIS A 274 -11.10 -19.56 27.73
CA HIS A 274 -11.87 -19.65 26.49
C HIS A 274 -10.98 -19.70 25.25
N PHE A 275 -9.88 -18.94 25.25
CA PHE A 275 -8.92 -18.96 24.14
C PHE A 275 -8.18 -20.30 24.09
N ASP A 276 -7.73 -20.82 25.23
CA ASP A 276 -7.01 -22.10 25.29
C ASP A 276 -7.89 -23.27 24.82
N ALA A 277 -9.18 -23.26 25.20
CA ALA A 277 -10.15 -24.24 24.73
C ALA A 277 -10.39 -24.15 23.21
N ALA A 278 -10.61 -22.93 22.69
CA ALA A 278 -10.80 -22.70 21.26
C ALA A 278 -9.55 -23.07 20.44
N PHE A 279 -8.37 -22.68 20.92
CA PHE A 279 -7.09 -22.99 20.29
C PHE A 279 -6.84 -24.50 20.24
N THR A 280 -7.12 -25.21 21.34
CA THR A 280 -6.99 -26.67 21.40
C THR A 280 -7.98 -27.35 20.46
N GLN A 281 -9.21 -26.84 20.36
CA GLN A 281 -10.20 -27.35 19.43
C GLN A 281 -9.73 -27.19 17.98
N GLU A 282 -9.33 -25.98 17.57
CA GLU A 282 -8.83 -25.72 16.22
C GLU A 282 -7.59 -26.56 15.88
N TYR A 283 -6.68 -26.73 16.84
CA TYR A 283 -5.51 -27.59 16.70
C TYR A 283 -5.89 -29.06 16.45
N ASN A 284 -6.83 -29.59 17.24
CA ASN A 284 -7.31 -30.96 17.08
C ASN A 284 -8.04 -31.15 15.74
N ASP A 285 -8.86 -30.18 15.32
CA ASP A 285 -9.58 -30.21 14.05
C ASP A 285 -8.61 -30.20 12.86
N ALA A 286 -7.60 -29.33 12.89
CA ALA A 286 -6.55 -29.27 11.86
C ALA A 286 -5.74 -30.58 11.78
N LEU A 287 -5.40 -31.17 12.93
CA LEU A 287 -4.72 -32.47 12.97
C LEU A 287 -5.58 -33.58 12.38
N LEU A 288 -6.87 -33.62 12.72
CA LEU A 288 -7.79 -34.63 12.21
C LEU A 288 -7.92 -34.53 10.68
N VAL A 289 -8.11 -33.32 10.14
CA VAL A 289 -8.16 -33.08 8.69
C VAL A 289 -6.87 -33.52 8.01
N SER A 290 -5.71 -33.17 8.58
CA SER A 290 -4.40 -33.57 8.04
C SER A 290 -4.21 -35.09 8.05
N TYR A 291 -4.65 -35.75 9.12
CA TYR A 291 -4.59 -37.20 9.25
C TYR A 291 -5.47 -37.91 8.21
N LEU A 292 -6.73 -37.47 8.04
CA LEU A 292 -7.66 -38.00 7.04
C LEU A 292 -7.17 -37.76 5.61
N ALA A 293 -6.57 -36.59 5.33
CA ALA A 293 -5.96 -36.30 4.03
C ALA A 293 -4.76 -37.24 3.75
N THR A 294 -3.94 -37.52 4.77
CA THR A 294 -2.81 -38.44 4.67
C THR A 294 -3.27 -39.87 4.43
N LEU A 295 -4.32 -40.34 5.11
CA LEU A 295 -4.95 -41.64 4.86
C LEU A 295 -5.50 -41.73 3.44
N THR A 296 -6.19 -40.69 2.97
CA THR A 296 -6.72 -40.63 1.60
C THR A 296 -5.57 -40.74 0.57
N LYS A 297 -4.50 -39.97 0.76
CA LYS A 297 -3.30 -40.05 -0.09
C LYS A 297 -2.67 -41.45 -0.05
N GLY A 298 -2.61 -42.07 1.12
CA GLY A 298 -2.16 -43.46 1.30
C GLY A 298 -3.01 -44.46 0.52
N ALA A 299 -4.33 -44.33 0.58
CA ALA A 299 -5.27 -45.16 -0.17
C ALA A 299 -5.14 -44.96 -1.69
N THR A 300 -4.99 -43.72 -2.15
CA THR A 300 -4.72 -43.42 -3.57
C THR A 300 -3.41 -44.08 -4.03
N ASN A 301 -2.33 -43.95 -3.25
CA ASN A 301 -1.06 -44.60 -3.55
C ASN A 301 -1.19 -46.12 -3.60
N ALA A 302 -1.90 -46.73 -2.64
CA ALA A 302 -2.15 -48.17 -2.63
C ALA A 302 -2.94 -48.62 -3.87
N ASN A 303 -4.00 -47.91 -4.25
CA ASN A 303 -4.75 -48.17 -5.48
C ASN A 303 -3.85 -48.09 -6.72
N THR A 304 -3.01 -47.06 -6.84
CA THR A 304 -2.10 -46.96 -8.00
C THR A 304 -1.08 -48.11 -8.06
N VAL A 305 -0.66 -48.65 -6.91
CA VAL A 305 0.22 -49.84 -6.86
C VAL A 305 -0.55 -51.09 -7.27
N VAL A 306 -1.78 -51.26 -6.78
CA VAL A 306 -2.66 -52.37 -7.16
C VAL A 306 -2.93 -52.35 -8.66
N ASP A 307 -3.28 -51.21 -9.24
CA ASP A 307 -3.52 -51.04 -10.68
C ASP A 307 -2.28 -51.38 -11.53
N ARG A 308 -1.09 -50.97 -11.07
CA ARG A 308 0.17 -51.34 -11.74
C ARG A 308 0.46 -52.83 -11.61
N PHE A 309 0.15 -53.43 -10.46
CA PHE A 309 0.34 -54.86 -10.22
C PHE A 309 -0.59 -55.70 -11.09
N THR A 310 -1.89 -55.41 -11.13
CA THR A 310 -2.85 -56.12 -12.00
C THR A 310 -2.45 -56.01 -13.47
N THR A 311 -2.11 -54.81 -13.96
CA THR A 311 -1.65 -54.61 -15.35
C THR A 311 -0.40 -55.44 -15.69
N THR A 312 0.54 -55.60 -14.74
CA THR A 312 1.76 -56.39 -14.96
C THR A 312 1.51 -57.90 -14.85
N GLN A 313 0.63 -58.33 -13.95
CA GLN A 313 0.28 -59.73 -13.76
C GLN A 313 -0.56 -60.29 -14.92
N GLU A 314 -1.51 -59.50 -15.45
CA GLU A 314 -2.30 -59.86 -16.64
C GLU A 314 -1.41 -60.04 -17.87
N ARG A 315 -0.40 -59.17 -18.04
CA ARG A 315 0.62 -59.33 -19.10
C ARG A 315 1.46 -60.60 -18.93
N HIS A 316 1.72 -61.03 -17.69
CA HIS A 316 2.45 -62.26 -17.41
C HIS A 316 1.61 -63.51 -17.71
N HIS A 317 0.30 -63.48 -17.44
CA HIS A 317 -0.63 -64.57 -17.79
C HIS A 317 -0.76 -64.74 -19.31
N GLN A 318 -0.86 -63.65 -20.09
CA GLN A 318 -0.93 -63.75 -21.56
C GLN A 318 0.34 -64.33 -22.20
N ARG A 319 1.51 -64.21 -21.57
CA ARG A 319 2.75 -64.84 -22.05
C ARG A 319 2.89 -66.32 -21.65
N GLY A 320 2.21 -66.77 -20.60
CA GLY A 320 2.24 -68.17 -20.15
C GLY A 320 1.37 -69.12 -20.97
N THR A 321 0.36 -68.60 -21.69
CA THR A 321 -0.59 -69.40 -22.49
C THR A 321 -0.15 -69.61 -23.95
N LEU A 322 1.07 -69.23 -24.31
CA LEU A 322 1.65 -69.35 -25.67
C LEU A 322 2.79 -70.39 -25.77
N LEU A 323 2.86 -71.33 -24.83
CA LEU A 323 3.67 -72.55 -24.87
C LEU A 323 2.77 -73.76 -24.71
#